data_AF-A0A956RP69-F1
#
_entry.id   AF-A0A956RP69-F1
#
_cell.length_a   1.000
_cell.length_b   1.000
_cell.length_c   1.000
_cell.angle_alpha   90.00
_cell.angle_beta   90.00
_cell.angle_gamma   90.00
#
_symmetry.space_group_name_H-M   'P 1'
#
loop_
_entity.id
_entity.type
_entity.pdbx_description
1 polymer ?
#
loop_
_entity_poly.entity_id
_entity_poly.type
_entity_poly.pdbx_seq_one_letter_code
_entity_poly.pdbx_strand_id
1 'polypeptide(L)'
;TAVTTILGLIPLTTGFSIDFERLFKGELAHAVILGGESSQWWGPMGVAVIWGLAVATFLTLIVVPVTYSSIDSMRAWFGKLATRHGSGGVAAEPAASE
;
A
#
# COMPACT_ATOMS: atom_id res chain seq x y z
N THR A 1 2.31 8.86 4.20
CA THR A 1 1.20 8.38 5.06
C THR A 1 1.62 7.21 5.93
N ALA A 2 2.12 6.10 5.39
CA ALA A 2 2.55 4.95 6.19
C ALA A 2 3.60 5.30 7.28
N VAL A 3 4.62 6.09 6.95
CA VAL A 3 5.66 6.51 7.92
C VAL A 3 5.08 7.35 9.07
N THR A 4 4.15 8.27 8.78
CA THR A 4 3.51 9.07 9.84
C THR A 4 2.56 8.23 10.70
N THR A 5 1.91 7.20 10.14
CA THR A 5 1.14 6.21 10.91
C THR A 5 2.04 5.37 11.83
N ILE A 6 3.20 4.93 11.33
CA ILE A 6 4.19 4.19 12.14
C ILE A 6 4.72 5.08 13.27
N LEU A 7 5.11 6.32 12.97
CA LEU A 7 5.60 7.28 13.97
C LEU A 7 4.55 7.63 15.04
N GLY A 8 3.27 7.74 14.67
CA GLY A 8 2.18 7.97 15.62
C GLY A 8 1.83 6.75 16.48
N LEU A 9 2.09 5.53 15.99
CA LEU A 9 1.87 4.30 16.74
C LEU A 9 3.04 3.95 17.67
N ILE A 10 4.27 4.34 17.36
CA ILE A 10 5.45 4.07 18.22
C ILE A 10 5.24 4.47 19.70
N PRO A 11 4.77 5.69 20.05
CA PRO A 11 4.56 6.06 21.46
C PRO A 11 3.45 5.26 22.15
N LEU A 12 2.44 4.79 21.40
CA LEU A 12 1.35 3.95 21.91
C LEU A 12 1.77 2.48 22.13
N THR A 13 2.74 2.01 21.36
CA THR A 13 3.02 0.57 21.19
C THR A 13 4.29 0.13 21.91
N THR A 14 5.18 1.07 22.23
CA THR A 14 6.37 0.83 23.06
C THR A 14 6.08 0.83 24.57
N GLY A 15 4.86 1.17 24.98
CA GLY A 15 4.44 1.07 26.37
C GLY A 15 4.87 2.19 27.29
N PHE A 16 5.22 3.35 26.72
CA PHE A 16 5.16 4.62 27.43
C PHE A 16 3.69 5.01 27.62
N SER A 17 3.05 4.46 28.66
CA SER A 17 1.74 4.96 29.10
C SER A 17 1.99 6.31 29.80
N ILE A 18 1.93 7.41 29.05
CA ILE A 18 1.96 8.76 29.62
C ILE A 18 0.63 8.97 30.32
N ASP A 19 0.65 9.00 31.65
CA ASP A 19 -0.55 9.23 32.44
C ASP A 19 -0.85 10.73 32.46
N PHE A 20 -1.65 11.19 31.50
CA PHE A 20 -1.90 12.63 31.26
C PHE A 20 -2.49 13.33 32.50
N GLU A 21 -3.25 12.61 33.33
CA GLU A 21 -3.78 13.16 34.59
C GLU A 21 -2.65 13.48 35.59
N ARG A 22 -1.66 12.61 35.71
CA ARG A 22 -0.49 12.81 36.57
C ARG A 22 0.51 13.81 35.96
N LEU A 23 0.57 13.87 34.63
CA LEU A 23 1.33 14.86 33.87
C LEU A 23 0.80 16.28 34.12
N PHE A 24 -0.52 16.49 34.08
CA PHE A 24 -1.14 17.79 34.39
C PHE A 24 -1.10 18.14 35.90
N LYS A 25 -0.93 17.15 36.77
CA LYS A 25 -0.72 17.33 38.23
C LYS A 25 0.74 17.63 38.62
N GLY A 26 1.67 17.69 37.66
CA GLY A 26 3.07 18.06 37.89
C GLY A 26 3.98 16.91 38.35
N GLU A 27 3.47 15.67 38.39
CA GLU A 27 4.23 14.50 38.83
C GLU A 27 4.96 13.82 37.65
N LEU A 28 5.93 14.53 37.08
CA LEU A 28 6.75 14.04 35.95
C LEU A 28 7.50 12.73 36.27
N ALA A 29 7.84 12.49 37.53
CA ALA A 29 8.56 11.30 37.98
C ALA A 29 7.72 10.00 37.93
N HIS A 30 6.39 10.11 37.93
CA HIS A 30 5.46 8.97 37.86
C HIS A 30 4.56 9.00 36.62
N ALA A 31 4.72 10.00 35.75
CA ALA A 31 3.94 10.16 34.54
C ALA A 31 4.24 9.08 33.49
N VAL A 32 5.38 8.41 33.58
CA VAL A 32 5.75 7.29 32.71
C VAL A 32 5.54 5.99 33.49
N ILE A 33 4.37 5.38 33.32
CA ILE A 33 4.13 4.03 33.85
C ILE A 33 4.62 3.04 32.79
N LEU A 34 5.83 2.52 32.98
CA LEU A 34 6.34 1.38 32.23
C LEU A 34 5.58 0.12 32.69
N GLY A 35 4.61 -0.33 31.89
CA GLY A 35 3.86 -1.55 32.17
C GLY A 35 2.45 -1.35 32.74
N GLY A 36 1.77 -0.23 32.43
CA GLY A 36 0.32 -0.16 32.64
C GLY A 36 -0.39 -1.30 31.92
N GLU A 37 -1.36 -1.96 32.56
CA GLU A 37 -2.05 -3.17 32.07
C GLU A 37 -2.54 -3.06 30.62
N SER A 38 -2.92 -1.84 30.21
CA SER A 38 -3.29 -1.49 28.83
C SER A 38 -2.14 -1.68 27.82
N SER A 39 -0.91 -1.25 28.13
CA SER A 39 0.24 -1.34 27.22
C SER A 39 0.58 -2.79 26.83
N GLN A 40 0.27 -3.76 27.69
CA GLN A 40 0.49 -5.17 27.41
C GLN A 40 -0.39 -5.68 26.26
N TRP A 41 -1.58 -5.07 26.08
CA TRP A 41 -2.51 -5.39 25.00
C TRP A 41 -2.23 -4.61 23.72
N TRP A 42 -1.89 -3.32 23.83
CA TRP A 42 -1.66 -2.45 22.67
C TRP A 42 -0.28 -2.64 22.02
N GLY A 43 0.72 -3.08 22.78
CA GLY A 43 2.06 -3.39 22.26
C GLY A 43 2.06 -4.37 21.08
N PRO A 44 1.54 -5.61 21.24
CA PRO A 44 1.54 -6.60 20.17
C PRO A 44 0.67 -6.19 18.96
N MET A 45 -0.46 -5.51 19.18
CA MET A 45 -1.30 -4.97 18.11
C MET A 45 -0.56 -3.93 17.26
N GLY A 46 0.18 -3.05 17.91
CA GLY A 46 1.02 -2.05 17.28
C GLY A 46 2.10 -2.59 16.38
N VAL A 47 2.87 -3.54 16.93
CA VAL A 47 3.96 -4.20 16.20
C VAL A 47 3.42 -4.89 14.93
N ALA A 48 2.25 -5.53 15.01
CA ALA A 48 1.60 -6.14 13.85
C ALA A 48 1.26 -5.11 12.75
N VAL A 49 0.71 -3.95 13.12
CA VAL A 49 0.36 -2.88 12.15
C VAL A 49 1.60 -2.27 11.52
N ILE A 50 2.66 -2.02 12.29
CA ILE A 50 3.91 -1.44 11.78
C ILE A 50 4.54 -2.36 10.72
N TRP A 51 4.65 -3.66 11.02
CA TRP A 51 5.15 -4.64 10.05
C TRP A 51 4.24 -4.77 8.83
N GLY A 52 2.92 -4.82 9.04
CA GLY A 52 1.94 -4.91 7.96
C GLY A 52 2.02 -3.72 7.00
N LEU A 53 2.14 -2.50 7.52
CA LEU A 53 2.27 -1.29 6.71
C LEU A 53 3.62 -1.20 6.00
N ALA A 54 4.71 -1.61 6.66
CA ALA A 54 6.03 -1.65 6.02
C ALA A 54 6.03 -2.61 4.81
N VAL A 55 5.51 -3.83 4.99
CA VAL A 55 5.38 -4.83 3.92
C VAL A 55 4.41 -4.35 2.84
N ALA A 56 3.25 -3.80 3.21
CA ALA A 56 2.27 -3.29 2.25
C ALA A 56 2.82 -2.14 1.40
N THR A 57 3.65 -1.27 2.00
CA THR A 57 4.29 -0.17 1.26
C THR A 57 5.25 -0.73 0.21
N PHE A 58 6.10 -1.69 0.60
CA PHE A 58 7.02 -2.33 -0.35
C PHE A 58 6.28 -3.11 -1.44
N LEU A 59 5.25 -3.88 -1.06
CA LEU A 59 4.43 -4.63 -2.00
C LEU A 59 3.75 -3.71 -3.00
N THR A 60 3.20 -2.57 -2.56
CA THR A 60 2.52 -1.60 -3.44
C THR A 60 3.47 -0.99 -4.46
N LEU A 61 4.73 -0.71 -4.09
CA LEU A 61 5.74 -0.20 -5.02
C LEU A 61 6.01 -1.17 -6.19
N ILE A 62 5.84 -2.48 -5.99
CA ILE A 62 6.04 -3.50 -7.02
C ILE A 62 4.72 -3.83 -7.73
N VAL A 63 3.62 -3.97 -6.99
CA VAL A 63 2.32 -4.40 -7.53
C VAL A 63 1.73 -3.33 -8.45
N VAL A 64 1.83 -2.05 -8.11
CA VAL A 64 1.27 -0.96 -8.92
C VAL A 64 1.88 -0.92 -10.34
N PRO A 65 3.21 -0.90 -10.56
CA PRO A 65 3.77 -0.89 -11.91
C PRO A 65 3.51 -2.18 -12.68
N VAL A 66 3.54 -3.35 -12.02
CA VAL A 66 3.23 -4.64 -12.66
C VAL A 66 1.77 -4.68 -13.13
N THR A 67 0.86 -4.21 -12.29
CA THR A 67 -0.57 -4.14 -12.63
C THR A 67 -0.78 -3.18 -13.80
N TYR A 68 -0.12 -2.02 -13.82
CA TYR A 68 -0.20 -1.07 -14.93
C TYR A 68 0.29 -1.68 -16.25
N SER A 69 1.49 -2.30 -16.25
CA SER A 69 2.03 -2.97 -17.43
C SER A 69 1.16 -4.13 -17.93
N SER A 70 0.56 -4.89 -17.01
CA SER A 70 -0.36 -5.98 -17.34
C SER A 70 -1.62 -5.47 -18.03
N ILE A 71 -2.20 -4.38 -17.53
CA ILE A 71 -3.39 -3.73 -18.10
C ILE A 71 -3.08 -3.15 -19.49
N ASP A 72 -1.95 -2.47 -19.67
CA ASP A 72 -1.56 -1.90 -20.96
C ASP A 72 -1.33 -2.98 -22.03
N SER A 73 -0.67 -4.08 -21.65
CA SER A 73 -0.48 -5.23 -22.53
C SER A 73 -1.82 -5.86 -22.95
N MET A 74 -2.75 -5.97 -22.01
CA MET A 74 -4.09 -6.47 -22.25
C MET A 74 -4.88 -5.56 -23.20
N ARG A 75 -4.83 -4.24 -22.97
CA ARG A 75 -5.45 -3.23 -23.87
C ARG A 75 -4.89 -3.29 -25.28
N ALA A 76 -3.57 -3.41 -25.43
CA ALA A 76 -2.92 -3.51 -26.73
C ALA A 76 -3.31 -4.78 -27.49
N TRP A 77 -3.47 -5.90 -26.78
CA TRP A 77 -3.96 -7.16 -27.37
C TRP A 77 -5.41 -7.03 -27.85
N PHE A 78 -6.31 -6.49 -27.03
CA PHE A 78 -7.70 -6.26 -27.42
C PHE A 78 -7.83 -5.27 -28.60
N GLY A 79 -7.00 -4.22 -28.66
CA GLY A 79 -6.97 -3.29 -29.80
C GLY A 79 -6.48 -3.91 -31.12
N LYS A 80 -5.52 -4.83 -31.05
CA LYS A 80 -5.06 -5.60 -32.23
C LYS A 80 -6.12 -6.58 -32.75
N LEU A 81 -6.94 -7.13 -31.85
CA LEU A 81 -8.03 -8.02 -32.24
C LEU A 81 -9.18 -7.25 -32.93
N ALA A 82 -9.49 -6.04 -32.46
CA ALA A 82 -10.50 -5.18 -33.06
C ALA A 82 -10.12 -4.68 -34.47
N THR A 83 -8.84 -4.39 -34.71
CA THR A 83 -8.34 -3.87 -36.00
C THR A 83 -8.15 -4.94 -37.08
N ARG A 84 -7.98 -6.21 -36.70
CA ARG A 84 -7.87 -7.33 -37.66
C ARG A 84 -9.16 -7.66 -38.41
N HIS A 85 -10.31 -7.17 -37.96
CA HIS A 85 -11.59 -7.41 -38.64
C HIS A 85 -11.87 -6.44 -39.81
N GLY A 86 -11.02 -5.43 -40.04
CA GLY A 86 -11.20 -4.42 -41.10
C GLY A 86 -10.29 -4.56 -42.33
N SER A 87 -9.31 -5.48 -42.32
CA SER A 87 -8.28 -5.56 -43.37
C SER A 87 -8.27 -6.93 -44.07
N GLY A 88 -9.44 -7.37 -44.51
CA GLY A 88 -9.61 -8.60 -45.30
C GLY A 88 -10.03 -8.37 -46.76
N GLY A 89 -10.09 -7.12 -47.25
CA GLY A 89 -10.83 -6.81 -48.47
C GLY A 89 -10.12 -6.04 -49.59
N VAL A 90 -8.78 -5.91 -49.61
CA VAL A 90 -8.10 -5.07 -50.64
C VAL A 90 -6.95 -5.79 -51.35
N ALA A 91 -7.04 -7.11 -51.54
CA ALA A 91 -6.01 -7.87 -52.27
C ALA A 91 -6.58 -8.93 -53.23
N ALA A 92 -7.46 -8.49 -54.12
CA ALA A 92 -7.71 -9.11 -55.43
C ALA A 92 -8.45 -8.03 -56.22
N GLU A 93 -7.87 -7.39 -57.24
CA GLU A 93 -7.84 -7.85 -58.64
C GLU A 93 -7.53 -6.60 -59.53
N PRO A 94 -7.14 -6.68 -60.81
CA PRO A 94 -6.18 -7.54 -61.51
C PRO A 94 -5.01 -6.70 -62.12
N ALA A 95 -3.80 -7.25 -62.12
CA ALA A 95 -2.70 -6.80 -62.97
C ALA A 95 -2.41 -7.90 -64.01
N ALA A 96 -3.24 -7.96 -65.04
CA ALA A 96 -3.00 -8.68 -66.28
C ALA A 96 -3.75 -7.89 -67.36
N SER A 97 -3.09 -6.98 -68.09
CA SER A 97 -2.48 -7.28 -69.39
C SER A 97 -3.46 -7.96 -70.34
N GLU A 98 -4.25 -7.17 -71.09
CA GLU A 98 -4.21 -7.02 -72.57
C GLU A 98 -5.28 -6.01 -73.02
#